data_AF-A0A8B6M255-F1
#
_entry.id   AF-A0A8B6M255-F1
#
_cell.length_a   1.000
_cell.length_b   1.000
_cell.length_c   1.000
_cell.angle_alpha   90.00
_cell.angle_beta   90.00
_cell.angle_gamma   90.00
#
_symmetry.space_group_name_H-M   'P 1'
#
loop_
_entity.id
_entity.type
_entity.pdbx_description
1 polymer ?
#
loop_
_entity_poly.entity_id
_entity_poly.type
_entity_poly.pdbx_seq_one_letter_code
_entity_poly.pdbx_strand_id
1 'polypeptide(L)' 'MAKAWGDVRLTPSTFIVNKRGEIVKSYVGAPDFPELHRLIERLLAET' A
#
# COMPACT_ATOMS: atom_id res chain seq x y z
N MET A 1 0.75 -7.54 -15.70
CA MET A 1 1.30 -7.56 -14.33
C MET A 1 1.20 -6.19 -13.66
N ALA A 2 1.88 -5.12 -14.10
CA ALA A 2 1.70 -3.77 -13.51
C ALA A 2 0.36 -3.08 -13.85
N LYS A 3 -0.12 -3.21 -15.10
CA LYS A 3 -1.40 -2.63 -15.57
C LYS A 3 -2.64 -3.01 -14.74
N ALA A 4 -2.58 -4.14 -14.04
CA ALA A 4 -3.68 -4.62 -13.19
C ALA A 4 -3.84 -3.80 -11.90
N TRP A 5 -2.81 -3.04 -11.52
CA TRP A 5 -2.77 -2.17 -10.34
C TRP A 5 -2.96 -0.69 -10.71
N GLY A 6 -3.54 -0.42 -11.88
CA GLY A 6 -3.62 0.89 -12.50
C GLY A 6 -2.42 1.21 -13.39
N ASP A 7 -2.29 2.49 -13.78
CA ASP A 7 -1.20 2.96 -14.62
C ASP A 7 0.06 3.25 -13.77
N VAL A 8 0.75 2.18 -13.37
CA VAL A 8 2.00 2.26 -12.60
C VAL A 8 3.11 2.81 -13.50
N ARG A 9 3.44 4.09 -13.33
CA ARG A 9 4.41 4.81 -14.17
C ARG A 9 5.82 4.92 -13.60
N LEU A 10 6.00 4.84 -12.27
CA LEU A 10 7.29 5.04 -11.61
C LEU A 10 7.56 3.96 -10.56
N THR A 11 8.67 3.23 -10.72
CA THR A 11 9.10 2.13 -9.83
C THR A 11 10.31 2.55 -8.98
N PRO A 12 10.46 2.03 -7.75
CA PRO A 12 9.56 1.08 -7.06
C PRO A 12 8.25 1.75 -6.62
N SER A 13 7.18 0.96 -6.51
CA SER A 13 5.89 1.41 -5.96
C SER A 13 5.42 0.42 -4.90
N THR A 14 4.70 0.90 -3.89
CA THR A 14 4.12 0.05 -2.83
C THR A 14 2.63 0.33 -2.72
N PHE A 15 1.82 -0.73 -2.69
CA PHE A 15 0.37 -0.65 -2.47
C PHE A 15 0.02 -1.35 -1.17
N ILE A 16 -0.79 -0.70 -0.34
CA ILE A 16 -1.33 -1.29 0.88
C ILE A 16 -2.80 -1.61 0.64
N VAL A 17 -3.14 -2.89 0.79
CA VAL A 17 -4.49 -3.43 0.57
C VAL A 17 -5.03 -3.90 1.92
N ASN A 18 -6.24 -3.48 2.29
CA ASN A 18 -6.86 -3.89 3.55
C ASN A 18 -7.54 -5.28 3.43
N LYS A 19 -8.11 -5.78 4.53
CA LYS A 19 -8.78 -7.10 4.59
C LYS A 19 -10.00 -7.23 3.66
N ARG A 20 -10.59 -6.11 3.23
CA ARG A 20 -11.71 -6.06 2.29
C ARG A 20 -11.25 -6.05 0.82
N GLY A 21 -9.95 -6.06 0.56
CA GLY A 21 -9.39 -5.99 -0.79
C GLY A 21 -9.27 -4.58 -1.35
N GLU A 22 -9.44 -3.54 -0.52
CA GLU A 22 -9.40 -2.14 -0.95
C GLU A 22 -7.98 -1.59 -0.83
N ILE A 23 -7.51 -0.85 -1.85
CA ILE A 23 -6.25 -0.11 -1.76
C ILE A 23 -6.49 1.11 -0.85
N VAL A 24 -5.78 1.16 0.27
CA VAL A 24 -5.92 2.22 1.29
C VAL A 24 -4.75 3.21 1.29
N LYS A 25 -3.63 2.84 0.66
CA LYS A 25 -2.45 3.72 0.49
C LYS A 25 -1.60 3.26 -0.70
N SER A 26 -0.98 4.23 -1.38
CA SER A 26 0.01 3.98 -2.41
C SER A 26 1.24 4.86 -2.16
N TYR A 27 2.43 4.28 -2.30
CA TYR A 27 3.71 4.97 -2.21
C TYR A 27 4.43 4.89 -3.55
N VAL A 28 5.01 6.00 -3.97
CA VAL A 28 5.92 6.09 -5.11
C VAL A 28 7.33 6.25 -4.56
N GLY A 29 8.25 5.38 -4.94
CA GLY A 29 9.54 5.24 -4.26
C GLY A 29 9.46 4.36 -3.02
N ALA A 30 10.54 4.35 -2.22
CA ALA A 30 10.55 3.62 -0.96
C ALA A 30 9.63 4.30 0.08
N PRO A 31 8.79 3.55 0.80
CA PRO A 31 7.94 4.13 1.84
C PRO A 31 8.76 4.58 3.05
N ASP A 32 8.20 5.50 3.84
CA ASP A 32 8.64 5.70 5.23
C ASP A 32 8.24 4.47 6.06
N PHE A 33 9.24 3.70 6.51
CA PHE A 33 8.99 2.43 7.21
C PHE A 33 8.30 2.59 8.56
N PRO A 34 8.63 3.60 9.40
CA PRO A 34 7.86 3.87 10.62
C PRO A 34 6.37 4.17 10.37
N GLU A 35 6.04 5.02 9.40
CA GLU A 35 4.64 5.29 9.01
C GLU A 35 3.96 4.01 8.50
N LEU A 36 4.64 3.27 7.64
CA LEU A 36 4.16 2.02 7.09
C LEU A 36 3.82 1.00 8.18
N HIS A 37 4.69 0.82 9.16
CA HIS A 37 4.46 -0.14 10.25
C HIS A 37 3.21 0.21 11.06
N ARG A 38 3.07 1.49 11.47
CA ARG A 38 1.88 1.95 12.21
C ARG A 38 0.60 1.79 11.40
N LEU A 39 0.66 2.04 10.09
CA LEU A 39 -0.47 1.85 9.19
C LEU A 39 -0.88 0.37 9.15
N ILE A 40 0.09 -0.54 9.04
CA ILE A 40 -0.17 -1.99 9.05
C ILE A 40 -0.83 -2.41 10.37
N GLU A 41 -0.30 -1.98 11.52
CA GLU A 41 -0.89 -2.30 12.84
C GLU A 41 -2.35 -1.86 12.93
N ARG A 42 -2.65 -0.64 12.47
CA ARG A 42 -4.02 -0.11 12.43
C ARG A 42 -4.93 -0.96 11.55
N LEU A 43 -4.50 -1.30 10.33
CA LEU A 43 -5.30 -2.09 9.39
C LEU A 43 -5.52 -3.53 9.87
N LEU A 44 -4.55 -4.10 10.60
CA LEU A 44 -4.68 -5.43 11.19
C LEU A 44 -5.71 -5.45 12.33
N ALA A 45 -5.88 -4.34 13.05
CA ALA A 45 -6.87 -4.20 14.12
C ALA A 45 -8.32 -4.01 13.62
N GLU A 46 -8.51 -3.68 12.34
CA GLU A 46 -9.85 -3.62 11.73
C GLU A 46 -10.48 -5.03 11.69
N THR A 47 -11.75 -5.14 12.06
CA THR A 47 -12.53 -6.40 12.04
C THR A 47 -13.07 -6.70 10.64
#